data_AF-A0A1G4JXZ7-F1
#
_entry.id   AF-A0A1G4JXZ7-F1
#
_cell.length_a   1.000
_cell.length_b   1.000
_cell.length_c   1.000
_cell.angle_alpha   90.00
_cell.angle_beta   90.00
_cell.angle_gamma   90.00
#
_symmetry.space_group_name_H-M   'P 1'
#
loop_
_entity.id
_entity.type
_entity.pdbx_description
1 polymer ?
#
loop_
_entity_poly.entity_id
_entity_poly.type
_entity_poly.pdbx_seq_one_letter_code
_entity_poly.pdbx_strand_id
1 'polypeptide(L)'
;MSEVSATYSSPEIEKRVFSVDSSQNRYNTTNGSTTGPSAYVLQAGQIDKDKPAEPKRSNDGEFTFLSKVRMQLTGLQDDINEFLTHQMETAKNKKLKQDDELRIKSEIDKLLDGGEDDESDSDKK
;
A
#
# COMPACT_ATOMS: atom_id res chain seq x y z
N MET A 1 14.68 27.20 -5.71
CA MET A 1 15.31 26.10 -4.94
C MET A 1 14.80 24.80 -5.52
N SER A 2 15.65 23.78 -5.64
CA SER A 2 15.23 22.48 -6.18
C SER A 2 14.26 21.83 -5.19
N GLU A 3 13.03 21.57 -5.61
CA GLU A 3 12.09 20.77 -4.84
C GLU A 3 12.52 19.29 -4.88
N VAL A 4 12.18 18.55 -3.82
CA VAL A 4 12.54 17.12 -3.73
C VAL A 4 11.66 16.33 -4.70
N SER A 5 12.23 15.30 -5.32
CA SER A 5 11.51 14.40 -6.22
C SER A 5 12.03 12.97 -6.08
N ALA A 6 11.18 11.99 -6.38
CA ALA A 6 11.56 10.59 -6.47
C ALA A 6 11.09 10.00 -7.81
N THR A 7 11.75 8.93 -8.26
CA THR A 7 11.33 8.17 -9.44
C THR A 7 11.30 6.69 -9.08
N TYR A 8 10.19 6.04 -9.38
CA TYR A 8 9.99 4.60 -9.27
C TYR A 8 9.93 3.98 -10.67
N SER A 9 10.51 2.79 -10.81
CA SER A 9 10.39 1.96 -12.01
C SER A 9 10.34 0.48 -11.62
N SER A 10 9.66 -0.32 -12.44
CA SER A 10 9.54 -1.77 -12.29
C SER A 10 9.30 -2.42 -13.66
N PRO A 11 9.40 -3.76 -13.80
CA PRO A 11 9.17 -4.42 -15.08
C PRO A 11 7.79 -4.14 -15.70
N GLU A 12 6.78 -3.89 -14.88
CA GLU A 12 5.41 -3.56 -15.33
C GLU A 12 5.16 -2.06 -15.47
N ILE A 13 5.99 -1.21 -14.84
CA ILE A 13 5.83 0.25 -14.82
C ILE A 13 7.16 0.88 -15.21
N GLU A 14 7.22 1.37 -16.45
CA GLU A 14 8.43 1.96 -17.03
C GLU A 14 8.97 3.10 -16.16
N LYS A 15 8.09 4.04 -15.75
CA LYS A 15 8.48 5.16 -14.89
C LYS A 15 7.28 5.80 -14.21
N ARG A 16 7.41 6.04 -12.90
CA ARG A 16 6.51 6.88 -12.10
C ARG A 16 7.33 7.95 -11.39
N VAL A 17 7.01 9.22 -11.64
CA VAL A 17 7.69 10.36 -11.00
C VAL A 17 6.81 10.88 -9.89
N PHE A 18 7.42 11.14 -8.74
CA PHE A 18 6.81 11.81 -7.59
C PHE A 18 7.51 13.15 -7.41
N SER A 19 6.72 14.22 -7.39
CA SER A 19 7.22 15.59 -7.26
C SER A 19 6.45 16.28 -6.15
N VAL A 20 7.17 17.05 -5.34
CA VAL A 20 6.57 17.91 -4.32
C VAL A 20 5.67 18.94 -4.97
N ASP A 21 4.49 19.13 -4.40
CA ASP A 21 3.58 20.23 -4.73
C ASP A 21 3.41 21.11 -3.50
N SER A 22 4.16 22.22 -3.48
CA SER A 22 4.15 23.17 -2.36
C SER A 22 2.78 23.82 -2.11
N SER A 23 1.82 23.72 -3.05
CA SER A 23 0.44 24.20 -2.85
C SER A 23 -0.40 23.27 -1.95
N GLN A 24 0.01 22.02 -1.77
CA GLN A 24 -0.74 21.04 -1.00
C GLN A 24 -0.25 20.98 0.45
N ASN A 25 -1.19 20.92 1.39
CA ASN A 25 -0.87 20.95 2.83
C ASN A 25 -0.02 19.76 3.29
N ARG A 26 -0.16 18.59 2.64
CA ARG A 26 0.64 17.39 2.96
C ARG A 26 2.15 17.56 2.75
N TYR A 27 2.57 18.49 1.88
CA TYR A 27 3.98 18.85 1.69
C TYR A 27 4.44 19.98 2.62
N ASN A 28 3.52 20.48 3.46
CA ASN A 28 3.73 21.58 4.41
C ASN A 28 3.53 21.15 5.87
N THR A 29 3.66 19.85 6.16
CA THR A 29 3.55 19.28 7.51
C THR A 29 4.60 18.20 7.72
N THR A 30 5.04 17.99 8.97
CA THR A 30 5.88 16.84 9.35
C THR A 30 5.05 15.64 9.83
N ASN A 31 3.72 15.79 9.85
CA ASN A 31 2.77 14.77 10.25
C ASN A 31 1.94 14.37 9.03
N GLY A 32 2.43 13.37 8.30
CA GLY A 32 1.79 12.78 7.13
C GLY A 32 0.67 11.81 7.49
N SER A 33 -0.12 11.40 6.51
CA SER A 33 -1.20 10.44 6.68
C SER A 33 -0.68 9.02 6.93
N THR A 34 0.51 8.70 6.41
CA THR A 34 1.16 7.40 6.60
C THR A 34 2.23 7.44 7.68
N THR A 35 2.45 8.60 8.32
CA THR A 35 3.36 8.71 9.46
C THR A 35 2.63 8.39 10.76
N GLY A 36 2.95 7.25 11.36
CA GLY A 36 2.44 6.87 12.67
C GLY A 36 2.11 5.37 12.76
N PRO A 37 1.72 4.88 13.95
CA PRO A 37 1.29 3.52 14.14
C PRO A 37 0.02 3.24 13.33
N SER A 38 -0.14 1.99 12.90
CA SER A 38 -1.36 1.57 12.20
C SER A 38 -2.61 1.77 13.07
N ALA A 39 -3.77 1.89 12.44
CA ALA A 39 -5.06 2.03 13.15
C ALA A 39 -5.28 0.93 14.20
N TYR A 40 -4.82 -0.29 13.90
CA TYR A 40 -4.86 -1.43 14.82
C TYR A 40 -4.04 -1.18 16.10
N VAL A 41 -2.85 -0.60 15.96
CA VAL A 41 -1.93 -0.30 17.08
C VAL A 41 -2.45 0.89 17.91
N LEU A 42 -3.05 1.89 17.26
CA LEU A 42 -3.70 3.01 17.96
C LEU A 42 -4.90 2.55 18.79
N GLN A 43 -5.71 1.62 18.27
CA GLN A 43 -6.87 1.07 18.98
C GLN A 43 -6.47 0.23 20.21
N ALA A 44 -5.27 -0.34 20.20
CA ALA A 44 -4.68 -1.04 21.35
C ALA A 44 -4.19 -0.10 22.47
N GLY A 45 -4.39 1.22 22.34
CA GLY A 45 -4.08 2.21 23.37
C GLY A 45 -2.62 2.66 23.42
N GLN A 46 -1.84 2.37 22.37
CA GLN A 46 -0.44 2.76 22.32
C GLN A 46 -0.28 4.24 21.95
N ILE A 47 0.52 4.97 22.73
CA ILE A 47 0.89 6.36 22.45
C ILE A 47 2.10 6.36 21.51
N ASP A 48 1.99 7.08 20.38
CA ASP A 48 3.08 7.26 19.44
C ASP A 48 4.17 8.17 20.02
N LYS A 49 5.26 7.56 20.48
CA LYS A 49 6.44 8.27 21.01
C LYS A 49 7.44 8.64 19.92
N ASP A 50 7.31 8.05 18.73
CA ASP A 50 8.23 8.24 17.61
C ASP A 50 7.73 9.29 16.61
N LYS A 51 6.63 9.98 16.96
CA LYS A 51 6.04 11.04 16.15
C LYS A 51 7.10 12.09 15.77
N PRO A 52 7.19 12.46 14.48
CA PRO A 52 8.10 13.50 14.03
C PRO A 52 7.86 14.82 14.78
N ALA A 53 8.94 15.47 15.21
CA ALA A 53 8.86 16.80 15.80
C ALA A 53 8.31 17.83 14.79
N GLU A 54 7.54 18.79 15.30
CA GLU A 54 6.97 19.90 14.53
C GLU A 54 8.04 20.69 13.77
N PRO A 55 7.69 21.28 12.60
CA PRO A 55 8.64 22.01 11.78
C PRO A 55 9.13 23.28 12.48
N LYS A 56 10.46 23.44 12.54
CA LYS A 56 11.13 24.57 13.19
C LYS A 56 11.05 25.83 12.34
N ARG A 57 10.76 26.94 13.00
CA ARG A 57 10.78 28.30 12.42
C ARG A 57 12.03 29.06 12.83
N SER A 58 12.52 29.91 11.93
CA SER A 58 13.50 30.96 12.21
C SER A 58 12.91 32.04 13.12
N ASN A 59 13.74 32.92 13.64
CA ASN A 59 13.33 34.09 14.42
C ASN A 59 12.41 35.02 13.62
N ASP A 60 12.51 34.99 12.28
CA ASP A 60 11.68 35.77 11.36
C ASP A 60 10.30 35.14 11.08
N GLY A 61 9.96 34.03 11.76
CA GLY A 61 8.68 33.32 11.61
C GLY A 61 8.61 32.35 10.43
N GLU A 62 9.59 32.40 9.51
CA GLU A 62 9.73 31.50 8.36
C GLU A 62 10.20 30.09 8.75
N PHE A 63 9.76 29.06 8.04
CA PHE A 63 10.31 27.71 8.26
C PHE A 63 11.79 27.64 7.88
N THR A 64 12.59 27.00 8.73
CA THR A 64 13.99 26.72 8.42
C THR A 64 14.10 25.83 7.18
N PHE A 65 15.22 25.92 6.46
CA PHE A 65 15.45 25.10 5.27
C PHE A 65 15.27 23.61 5.54
N LEU A 66 15.84 23.10 6.64
CA LEU A 66 15.70 21.69 7.02
C LEU A 66 14.25 21.30 7.36
N SER A 67 13.46 22.23 7.89
CA SER A 67 12.04 21.97 8.17
C SER A 67 11.25 21.89 6.87
N LYS A 68 11.49 22.80 5.93
CA LYS A 68 10.90 22.74 4.58
C LYS A 68 11.23 21.41 3.89
N VAL A 69 12.49 20.98 3.92
CA VAL A 69 12.90 19.69 3.35
C VAL A 69 12.22 18.51 4.06
N ARG A 70 12.12 18.52 5.39
CA ARG A 70 11.43 17.45 6.13
C ARG A 70 9.95 17.36 5.76
N MET A 71 9.26 18.50 5.70
CA MET A 71 7.84 18.57 5.32
C MET A 71 7.62 18.02 3.91
N GLN A 72 8.50 18.39 2.98
CA GLN A 72 8.48 17.88 1.61
C GLN A 72 8.70 16.36 1.54
N LEU A 73 9.66 15.84 2.31
CA LEU A 73 9.93 14.40 2.39
C LEU A 73 8.76 13.63 3.01
N THR A 74 8.09 14.19 4.02
CA THR A 74 6.90 13.58 4.62
C THR A 74 5.78 13.43 3.60
N GLY A 75 5.47 14.48 2.83
CA GLY A 75 4.45 14.37 1.78
C GLY A 75 4.84 13.38 0.68
N LEU A 76 6.13 13.32 0.33
CA LEU A 76 6.63 12.37 -0.67
C LEU A 76 6.58 10.92 -0.18
N GLN A 77 6.84 10.70 1.11
CA GLN A 77 6.70 9.40 1.76
C GLN A 77 5.26 8.90 1.68
N ASP A 78 4.29 9.77 1.98
CA ASP A 78 2.87 9.44 1.86
C ASP A 78 2.51 9.04 0.43
N ASP A 79 2.93 9.82 -0.57
CA ASP A 79 2.66 9.53 -1.99
C ASP A 79 3.22 8.18 -2.44
N ILE A 80 4.44 7.85 -2.01
CA ILE A 80 5.07 6.57 -2.32
C ILE A 80 4.32 5.42 -1.62
N ASN A 81 3.98 5.59 -0.35
CA ASN A 81 3.29 4.57 0.45
C ASN A 81 1.89 4.29 -0.10
N GLU A 82 1.12 5.32 -0.42
CA GLU A 82 -0.20 5.20 -1.03
C GLU A 82 -0.10 4.47 -2.37
N PHE A 83 0.83 4.88 -3.23
CA PHE A 83 1.05 4.26 -4.52
C PHE A 83 1.39 2.77 -4.40
N LEU A 84 2.35 2.40 -3.55
CA LEU A 84 2.76 1.02 -3.38
C LEU A 84 1.65 0.17 -2.73
N THR A 85 0.89 0.74 -1.79
CA THR A 85 -0.26 0.07 -1.17
C THR A 85 -1.32 -0.26 -2.21
N HIS A 86 -1.70 0.71 -3.05
CA HIS A 86 -2.64 0.49 -4.14
C HIS A 86 -2.14 -0.57 -5.14
N GLN A 87 -0.84 -0.58 -5.45
CA GLN A 87 -0.24 -1.61 -6.31
C GLN A 87 -0.35 -3.01 -5.70
N MET A 88 -0.10 -3.15 -4.40
CA MET A 88 -0.25 -4.43 -3.67
C MET A 88 -1.70 -4.89 -3.62
N GLU A 89 -2.66 -4.00 -3.36
CA GLU A 89 -4.08 -4.31 -3.37
C GLU A 89 -4.55 -4.78 -4.74
N THR A 90 -4.13 -4.10 -5.79
CA THR A 90 -4.44 -4.48 -7.18
C THR A 90 -3.87 -5.87 -7.50
N ALA A 91 -2.63 -6.15 -7.10
CA ALA A 91 -2.01 -7.46 -7.30
C ALA A 91 -2.72 -8.57 -6.50
N LYS A 92 -3.10 -8.29 -5.25
CA LYS A 92 -3.84 -9.22 -4.38
C LYS A 92 -5.22 -9.55 -4.96
N ASN A 93 -5.97 -8.53 -5.42
CA ASN A 93 -7.29 -8.71 -6.01
C ASN A 93 -7.23 -9.49 -7.34
N LYS A 94 -6.17 -9.31 -8.14
CA LYS A 94 -5.93 -10.13 -9.33
C LYS A 94 -5.69 -11.60 -8.98
N LYS A 95 -4.87 -11.88 -7.96
CA LYS A 95 -4.62 -13.26 -7.49
C LYS A 95 -5.88 -13.92 -6.94
N LEU A 96 -6.65 -13.23 -6.09
CA LEU A 96 -7.91 -13.74 -5.55
C LEU A 96 -8.89 -14.15 -6.67
N LYS A 97 -9.05 -13.31 -7.70
CA LYS A 97 -9.90 -13.65 -8.86
C LYS A 97 -9.40 -14.88 -9.62
N GLN A 98 -8.08 -15.01 -9.81
CA GLN A 98 -7.49 -16.18 -10.47
C GLN A 98 -7.66 -17.45 -9.64
N ASP A 99 -7.45 -17.38 -8.32
CA ASP A 99 -7.62 -18.51 -7.41
C ASP A 99 -9.08 -18.98 -7.37
N ASP A 100 -10.04 -18.03 -7.34
CA ASP A 100 -11.48 -18.32 -7.41
C ASP A 100 -11.85 -18.96 -8.76
N GLU A 101 -11.35 -18.43 -9.88
CA GLU A 101 -11.58 -19.03 -11.22
C GLU A 101 -11.01 -20.44 -11.34
N LEU A 102 -9.81 -20.69 -10.79
CA LEU A 102 -9.19 -22.01 -10.77
C LEU A 102 -10.00 -23.00 -9.92
N ARG A 103 -10.48 -22.55 -8.75
CA ARG A 103 -11.34 -23.35 -7.89
C ARG A 103 -12.65 -23.71 -8.58
N ILE A 104 -13.34 -22.72 -9.16
CA ILE A 104 -14.61 -22.94 -9.87
C ILE A 104 -14.41 -23.88 -11.06
N LYS A 105 -13.33 -23.72 -11.84
CA LYS A 105 -13.00 -24.68 -12.92
C LYS A 105 -12.79 -26.09 -12.39
N SER A 106 -12.02 -26.25 -11.31
CA SER A 106 -11.79 -27.59 -10.73
C SER A 106 -13.07 -28.23 -10.17
N GLU A 107 -14.00 -27.43 -9.65
CA GLU A 107 -15.31 -27.91 -9.17
C GLU A 107 -16.22 -28.27 -10.36
N ILE A 108 -16.24 -27.45 -11.42
CA ILE A 108 -16.96 -27.74 -12.66
C ILE A 108 -16.44 -29.01 -13.32
N ASP A 109 -15.12 -29.17 -13.43
CA ASP A 109 -14.50 -30.36 -14.03
C ASP A 109 -14.88 -31.62 -13.24
N LYS A 110 -14.86 -31.59 -11.91
CA LYS A 110 -15.31 -32.72 -11.06
C LYS A 110 -16.80 -33.05 -11.23
N LEU A 111 -17.64 -32.04 -11.47
CA LEU A 111 -19.09 -32.24 -11.66
C LEU A 111 -19.42 -32.73 -13.09
N LEU A 112 -18.66 -32.27 -14.10
CA LEU A 112 -18.83 -32.65 -15.51
C LEU A 112 -18.17 -33.97 -15.87
N ASP A 113 -17.09 -34.35 -15.18
CA ASP A 113 -16.48 -35.69 -15.24
C ASP A 113 -17.37 -36.77 -14.59
N GLY A 114 -18.58 -36.38 -14.16
CA GLY A 114 -19.72 -37.26 -13.94
C GLY A 114 -19.35 -38.52 -13.19
N GLY A 115 -19.15 -38.40 -11.87
CA GLY A 115 -18.76 -39.48 -10.97
C GLY A 115 -19.22 -40.86 -11.43
N GLU A 116 -18.32 -41.60 -12.07
CA GLU A 116 -18.35 -43.06 -12.10
C GLU A 116 -17.99 -43.52 -10.68
N ASP A 117 -18.96 -43.44 -9.76
CA ASP A 117 -19.03 -44.36 -8.64
C ASP A 117 -19.41 -45.73 -9.21
N ASP A 118 -18.44 -46.37 -9.88
CA ASP A 118 -18.53 -47.77 -10.30
C ASP A 118 -18.15 -48.67 -9.11
N GLU A 119 -18.84 -48.51 -7.97
CA GLU A 119 -18.89 -49.54 -6.93
C GLU A 119 -19.87 -50.63 -7.40
N SER A 120 -19.37 -51.40 -8.36
CA SER A 120 -19.97 -52.65 -8.81
C SER A 120 -20.05 -53.64 -7.64
N ASP A 121 -21.28 -53.79 -7.15
CA ASP A 121 -21.78 -54.91 -6.36
C ASP A 121 -21.30 -56.24 -6.98
N SER A 122 -20.41 -56.96 -6.29
CA SER A 122 -20.08 -58.35 -6.64
C SER A 122 -19.63 -59.17 -5.42
N ASP A 123 -20.63 -59.78 -4.78
CA ASP A 123 -20.64 -61.13 -4.19
C ASP A 123 -19.30 -61.87 -4.10
N LYS A 124 -18.85 -62.17 -2.87
CA LYS A 124 -18.20 -63.47 -2.53
C LYS A 124 -18.56 -63.92 -1.11
N LYS A 125 -19.64 -64.69 -1.06
CA LYS A 125 -19.84 -66.01 -0.42
C LYS A 125 -18.92 -66.43 0.73
#